data_AF-A0A534LJA0-F1
#
_entry.id   AF-A0A534LJA0-F1
#
_cell.length_a   1.000
_cell.length_b   1.000
_cell.length_c   1.000
_cell.angle_alpha   90.00
_cell.angle_beta   90.00
_cell.angle_gamma   90.00
#
_symmetry.space_group_name_H-M   'P 1'
#
loop_
_entity.id
_entity.type
_entity.pdbx_description
1 polymer ?
#
loop_
_entity_poly.entity_id
_entity_poly.type
_entity_poly.pdbx_seq_one_letter_code
_entity_poly.pdbx_strand_id
1 'polypeptide(L)'
;MDEVQLDHATIHFLPVIRGLPSESATVQQAIQSVRPIAIGLSIGPEELESLRSYQGGPLPPENFEEEVYVAGLSAWEPPVKPPPCFSD
;
A
#
# COMPACT_ATOMS: atom_id res chain seq x y z
N MET A 1 -0.92 15.19 4.84
CA MET A 1 0.36 14.54 5.19
C MET A 1 0.84 15.25 6.43
N ASP A 2 0.92 14.52 7.53
CA ASP A 2 1.36 15.08 8.80
C ASP A 2 2.89 14.98 8.89
N GLU A 3 3.48 15.83 9.73
CA GLU A 3 4.93 15.93 9.86
C GLU A 3 5.33 15.88 11.33
N VAL A 4 6.37 15.09 11.63
CA VAL A 4 6.98 15.00 12.95
C VAL A 4 8.48 15.27 12.81
N GLN A 5 8.96 16.25 13.55
CA GLN A 5 10.38 16.61 13.63
C GLN A 5 11.04 15.87 14.80
N LEU A 6 12.14 15.17 14.54
CA LEU A 6 12.93 14.41 15.51
C LEU A 6 14.41 14.77 15.37
N ASP A 7 14.97 15.60 16.25
CA ASP A 7 16.38 16.06 16.24
C ASP A 7 16.94 16.42 14.85
N HIS A 8 17.48 15.43 14.12
CA HIS A 8 18.11 15.56 12.80
C HIS A 8 17.31 14.93 11.65
N ALA A 9 16.08 14.50 11.91
CA ALA A 9 15.22 13.81 10.95
C ALA A 9 13.80 14.41 10.95
N THR A 10 13.17 14.38 9.78
CA THR A 10 11.76 14.71 9.59
C THR A 10 11.05 13.45 9.12
N ILE A 11 9.99 13.05 9.82
CA ILE A 11 9.12 11.96 9.43
C ILE A 11 7.83 12.55 8.84
N HIS A 12 7.51 12.17 7.61
CA HIS A 12 6.26 12.51 6.97
C HIS A 12 5.30 11.32 7.01
N PHE A 13 4.10 11.51 7.57
CA PHE A 13 3.05 10.50 7.63
C PHE A 13 2.07 10.71 6.48
N LEU A 14 2.06 9.75 5.56
CA LEU A 14 1.16 9.73 4.41
C LEU A 14 0.04 8.71 4.64
N PRO A 15 -1.18 9.15 4.99
CA PRO A 15 -2.32 8.24 5.06
C PRO A 15 -2.72 7.84 3.64
N VAL A 16 -2.69 6.55 3.36
CA VAL A 16 -3.09 5.96 2.08
C VAL A 16 -3.97 4.74 2.31
N ILE A 17 -4.85 4.46 1.36
CA ILE A 17 -5.68 3.25 1.35
C ILE A 17 -5.07 2.28 0.33
N ARG A 18 -4.53 1.17 0.83
CA ARG A 18 -4.06 0.07 -0.04
C ARG A 18 -5.21 -0.37 -0.95
N GLY A 19 -4.91 -0.68 -2.21
CA GLY A 19 -5.90 -1.19 -3.17
C GLY A 19 -6.64 -0.14 -4.00
N LEU A 20 -6.53 1.15 -3.67
CA LEU A 20 -7.04 2.25 -4.49
C LEU A 20 -5.96 2.72 -5.48
N PRO A 21 -6.18 2.63 -6.81
CA PRO A 21 -5.22 3.13 -7.81
C PRO A 21 -4.80 4.59 -7.62
N SER A 22 -5.73 5.46 -7.23
CA SER A 22 -5.47 6.88 -6.97
C SER A 22 -4.42 7.10 -5.87
N GLU A 23 -4.37 6.23 -4.86
CA GLU A 23 -3.40 6.30 -3.76
C GLU A 23 -1.98 5.99 -4.23
N SER A 24 -1.81 5.18 -5.28
CA SER A 24 -0.49 4.93 -5.88
C SER A 24 0.12 6.21 -6.45
N ALA A 25 -0.70 7.05 -7.09
CA ALA A 25 -0.27 8.36 -7.59
C ALA A 25 0.08 9.30 -6.44
N THR A 26 -0.72 9.30 -5.36
CA THR A 26 -0.46 10.07 -4.14
C THR A 26 0.88 9.71 -3.50
N VAL A 27 1.18 8.41 -3.33
CA VAL A 27 2.46 7.92 -2.81
C VAL A 27 3.62 8.34 -3.70
N GLN A 28 3.49 8.17 -5.02
CA GLN A 28 4.51 8.58 -5.98
C GLN A 28 4.81 10.08 -5.87
N GLN A 29 3.78 10.93 -5.84
CA GLN A 29 3.94 12.37 -5.72
C GLN A 29 4.59 12.76 -4.39
N ALA A 30 4.22 12.12 -3.29
CA ALA A 30 4.83 12.38 -1.98
C ALA A 30 6.33 12.05 -1.98
N ILE A 31 6.72 10.90 -2.52
CA ILE A 31 8.13 10.50 -2.65
C ILE A 31 8.89 11.50 -3.52
N GLN A 32 8.33 11.92 -4.66
CA GLN A 32 8.96 12.87 -5.58
C GLN A 32 9.12 14.27 -4.97
N SER A 33 8.17 14.68 -4.13
CA SER A 33 8.14 16.01 -3.52
C SER A 33 9.05 16.09 -2.28
N VAL A 34 8.95 15.11 -1.39
CA VAL A 34 9.76 15.04 -0.16
C VAL A 34 11.21 14.65 -0.46
N ARG A 35 11.42 13.80 -1.48
CA ARG A 35 12.73 13.19 -1.82
C ARG A 35 13.43 12.62 -0.58
N PRO A 36 12.78 11.71 0.16
CA PRO A 36 13.35 11.19 1.37
C PRO A 36 14.59 10.35 1.06
N ILE A 37 15.58 10.39 1.96
CA ILE A 37 16.80 9.57 1.84
C ILE A 37 16.54 8.07 2.02
N ALA A 38 15.41 7.71 2.64
CA ALA A 38 14.96 6.35 2.87
C ALA A 38 13.43 6.29 2.99
N ILE A 39 12.84 5.15 2.67
CA ILE A 39 11.41 4.86 2.87
C ILE A 39 11.31 3.72 3.87
N GLY A 40 10.63 3.96 4.99
CA GLY A 40 10.30 2.93 5.97
C GLY A 40 8.96 2.29 5.65
N LEU A 41 8.92 0.97 5.54
CA LEU A 41 7.70 0.18 5.37
C LEU A 41 7.57 -0.78 6.56
N SER A 42 6.43 -0.75 7.24
CA SER A 42 6.08 -1.78 8.23
C SER A 42 5.37 -2.90 7.50
N ILE A 43 6.03 -4.06 7.37
CA ILE A 43 5.54 -5.20 6.62
C ILE A 43 5.89 -6.51 7.34
N GLY A 44 4.95 -7.46 7.35
CA GLY A 44 5.18 -8.80 7.91
C GLY A 44 6.10 -9.65 7.02
N PRO A 45 6.83 -10.63 7.57
CA PRO A 45 7.72 -11.48 6.77
C PRO A 45 6.97 -12.31 5.71
N GLU A 46 5.76 -12.78 6.00
CA GLU A 46 4.91 -13.54 5.07
C GLU A 46 4.44 -12.67 3.90
N GLU A 47 4.06 -11.43 4.20
CA GLU A 47 3.66 -10.45 3.19
C GLU A 47 4.85 -10.06 2.30
N LEU A 48 6.04 -9.90 2.90
CA LEU A 48 7.26 -9.62 2.14
C LEU A 48 7.61 -10.77 1.19
N GLU A 49 7.46 -12.01 1.61
CA GLU A 49 7.73 -13.17 0.75
C GLU A 49 6.71 -13.29 -0.38
N SER A 50 5.43 -13.11 -0.06
CA SER A 50 4.36 -13.10 -1.05
C SER A 50 4.58 -11.99 -2.09
N LEU A 51 5.01 -10.79 -1.68
CA LEU A 51 5.40 -9.70 -2.59
C LEU A 51 6.57 -10.04 -3.51
N ARG A 52 7.54 -10.84 -3.06
CA ARG A 52 8.68 -11.26 -3.90
C ARG A 52 8.26 -12.24 -5.00
N SER A 53 7.31 -13.10 -4.69
CA SER A 53 6.76 -14.08 -5.63
C SER A 53 5.70 -13.50 -6.59
N TYR A 54 5.14 -12.34 -6.25
CA TYR A 54 4.07 -11.70 -6.99
C TYR A 54 4.50 -11.23 -8.38
N GLN A 55 3.91 -11.81 -9.42
CA GLN A 55 4.24 -11.53 -10.82
C GLN A 55 3.43 -10.38 -11.44
N GLY A 56 2.67 -9.64 -10.63
CA GLY A 56 1.80 -8.57 -11.10
C GLY A 56 0.42 -9.05 -11.55
N GLY A 57 -0.43 -8.09 -11.90
CA GLY A 57 -1.79 -8.32 -12.38
C GLY A 57 -2.85 -8.34 -11.29
N PRO A 58 -4.11 -7.96 -11.60
CA PRO A 58 -5.17 -7.98 -10.60
C PRO A 58 -5.47 -9.42 -10.19
N LEU A 59 -5.40 -9.70 -8.90
CA LEU A 59 -5.82 -10.97 -8.33
C LEU A 59 -7.33 -10.93 -8.04
N PRO A 60 -8.06 -12.04 -8.22
CA PRO A 60 -9.42 -12.15 -7.71
C PRO A 60 -9.42 -12.25 -6.17
N PRO A 61 -10.51 -11.89 -5.47
CA PRO A 61 -10.67 -12.22 -4.06
C PRO A 61 -10.62 -13.74 -3.86
N GLU A 62 -9.93 -14.19 -2.81
CA GLU A 62 -9.74 -15.62 -2.48
C GLU A 62 -10.63 -16.11 -1.34
N ASN A 63 -11.17 -15.19 -0.54
CA ASN A 63 -12.06 -15.48 0.59
C ASN A 63 -13.10 -14.38 0.78
N PHE A 64 -14.07 -14.62 1.68
CA PHE A 64 -15.18 -13.70 1.95
C PHE A 64 -14.70 -12.34 2.48
N GLU A 65 -13.65 -12.33 3.32
CA GLU A 65 -13.06 -11.10 3.85
C GLU A 65 -12.50 -10.22 2.73
N GLU A 66 -11.82 -10.82 1.75
CA GLU A 66 -11.32 -10.12 0.58
C GLU A 66 -12.44 -9.65 -0.35
N GLU A 67 -13.53 -10.42 -0.50
CA GLU A 67 -14.71 -9.99 -1.25
C GLU A 67 -15.33 -8.73 -0.62
N VAL A 68 -15.49 -8.71 0.70
CA VAL A 68 -16.01 -7.55 1.45
C VAL A 68 -15.08 -6.36 1.30
N TYR A 69 -13.77 -6.57 1.39
CA TYR A 69 -12.76 -5.52 1.21
C TYR A 69 -12.83 -4.89 -0.19
N VAL A 70 -12.85 -5.72 -1.24
CA VAL A 70 -12.97 -5.27 -2.64
C VAL A 70 -14.30 -4.56 -2.87
N ALA A 71 -15.40 -5.09 -2.35
CA ALA A 71 -16.73 -4.46 -2.47
C ALA A 71 -16.77 -3.09 -1.78
N GLY A 72 -16.13 -2.97 -0.61
CA GLY A 72 -15.93 -1.70 0.07
C GLY A 72 -15.21 -0.71 -0.84
N LEU A 73 -13.98 -1.02 -1.24
CA LEU A 73 -13.15 -0.12 -2.07
C LEU A 73 -13.84 0.29 -3.39
N SER A 74 -14.63 -0.61 -3.98
CA SER A 74 -15.39 -0.37 -5.21
C SER A 74 -16.42 0.76 -5.10
N ALA A 75 -16.79 1.18 -3.88
CA ALA A 75 -17.64 2.35 -3.67
C ALA A 75 -16.94 3.68 -4.01
N TRP A 76 -15.61 3.70 -4.08
CA TRP A 76 -14.81 4.89 -4.39
C TRP A 76 -14.25 4.84 -5.82
N GLU A 77 -13.59 3.74 -6.19
CA GLU A 77 -13.06 3.49 -7.54
C GLU A 77 -12.80 2.00 -7.75
N PRO A 78 -12.64 1.51 -9.00
CA PRO A 78 -12.29 0.12 -9.26
C PRO A 78 -10.97 -0.26 -8.56
N PRO A 79 -10.99 -1.16 -7.56
CA PRO A 79 -9.80 -1.46 -6.79
C PRO A 79 -8.86 -2.36 -7.58
N VAL A 80 -7.57 -2.25 -7.29
CA VAL A 80 -6.57 -3.24 -7.68
C VAL A 80 -6.28 -4.07 -6.45
N LYS A 81 -6.59 -5.37 -6.50
CA LYS A 81 -6.26 -6.27 -5.38
C LYS A 81 -4.75 -6.20 -5.14
N PRO A 82 -4.31 -5.88 -3.91
CA PRO A 82 -2.90 -5.90 -3.61
C PRO A 82 -2.37 -7.34 -3.58
N PRO A 83 -1.04 -7.52 -3.61
CA PRO A 83 -0.42 -8.84 -3.47
C PRO A 83 -0.90 -9.52 -2.19
N PRO A 84 -1.07 -10.85 -2.19
CA PRO A 84 -1.62 -11.56 -1.05
C PRO A 84 -0.65 -11.45 0.13
N CYS A 85 -1.17 -11.41 1.35
CA CYS A 85 -0.33 -11.36 2.55
C CYS A 85 0.26 -12.73 2.90
N PHE A 86 -0.32 -13.80 2.36
CA PHE A 86 0.10 -15.18 2.55
C PHE A 86 0.14 -15.89 1.20
N SER A 87 1.14 -16.72 1.00
CA SER A 87 1.22 -17.67 -0.11
C SER A 87 1.11 -19.07 0.45
N ASP A 88 0.38 -19.95 -0.25
CA ASP A 88 0.29 -21.39 0.07
C ASP A 88 1.64 -22.11 -0.13
#